data_AF-A0AA85BSV5-F1
#
_entry.id   AF-A0AA85BSV5-F1
#
_cell.length_a   1.000
_cell.length_b   1.000
_cell.length_c   1.000
_cell.angle_alpha   90.00
_cell.angle_beta   90.00
_cell.angle_gamma   90.00
#
_symmetry.space_group_name_H-M   'P 1'
#
loop_
_entity.id
_entity.type
_entity.pdbx_description
1 polymer ?
#
loop_
_entity_poly.entity_id
_entity_poly.type
_entity_poly.pdbx_seq_one_letter_code
_entity_poly.pdbx_strand_id
1 'polypeptide(L)'
;MLYSIILFFILFELSITKEIDVYQLPFVISKSGAMIITDHEEKMSLSQDLLLTHKDVSCTTKIDLKRPTEAEIKAKSGTRKVFQ
;
A
#
# COMPACT_ATOMS: atom_id res chain seq x y z
N MET A 1 -30.10 23.44 25.83
CA MET A 1 -29.47 24.42 24.91
C MET A 1 -27.97 24.17 24.77
N LEU A 2 -27.16 24.33 25.82
CA LEU A 2 -25.70 24.14 25.74
C LEU A 2 -25.27 22.71 25.36
N TYR A 3 -25.84 21.69 26.00
CA TYR A 3 -25.56 20.28 25.69
C TYR A 3 -25.92 19.88 24.26
N SER A 4 -26.97 20.48 23.71
CA SER A 4 -27.45 20.24 22.35
C SER A 4 -26.46 20.77 21.31
N ILE A 5 -25.83 21.92 21.59
CA ILE A 5 -24.82 22.54 20.73
C ILE A 5 -23.53 21.70 20.76
N ILE A 6 -23.09 21.26 21.95
CA ILE A 6 -21.89 20.43 22.11
C ILE A 6 -22.05 19.11 21.34
N LEU A 7 -23.23 18.47 21.44
CA LEU A 7 -23.51 17.24 20.70
C LEU A 7 -23.43 17.42 19.19
N PHE A 8 -23.91 18.57 18.68
CA PHE A 8 -23.85 18.88 17.25
C PHE A 8 -22.41 19.07 16.75
N PHE A 9 -21.55 19.73 17.52
CA PHE A 9 -20.13 19.87 17.20
C PHE A 9 -19.42 18.51 17.16
N ILE A 10 -19.70 17.63 18.14
CA ILE A 10 -19.12 16.28 18.15
C ILE A 10 -19.53 15.49 16.90
N LEU A 11 -20.81 15.56 16.49
CA LEU A 11 -21.30 14.86 15.30
C LEU A 11 -20.74 15.45 13.99
N PHE A 12 -20.49 16.75 13.95
CA PHE A 12 -19.88 17.43 12.81
C PHE A 12 -18.41 17.03 12.62
N GLU A 13 -17.62 17.02 13.69
CA GLU A 13 -16.22 16.54 13.68
C GLU A 13 -16.13 15.07 13.27
N LEU A 14 -17.06 14.23 13.73
CA LEU A 14 -17.18 12.83 13.30
C LEU A 14 -17.52 12.69 11.81
N SER A 15 -18.25 13.64 11.23
CA SER A 15 -18.62 13.63 9.80
C SER A 15 -17.49 14.11 8.89
N ILE A 16 -16.59 14.97 9.37
CA ILE A 16 -15.40 15.42 8.63
C ILE A 16 -14.34 14.32 8.54
N THR A 17 -14.38 13.34 9.43
CA THR A 17 -13.41 12.24 9.46
C THR A 17 -13.80 11.16 8.43
N LYS A 18 -13.40 11.38 7.16
CA LYS A 18 -12.96 10.38 6.16
C LYS A 18 -13.15 10.93 4.75
N GLU A 19 -12.40 11.95 4.38
CA GLU A 19 -11.95 11.98 2.99
C GLU A 19 -10.84 10.93 2.88
N ILE A 20 -11.13 9.86 2.16
CA ILE A 20 -10.10 8.90 1.75
C ILE A 20 -9.26 9.69 0.73
N ASP A 21 -8.07 10.11 1.11
CA ASP A 21 -7.11 10.71 0.19
C ASP A 21 -6.90 9.74 -0.99
N VAL A 22 -7.50 10.08 -2.14
CA VAL A 22 -7.35 9.30 -3.37
C VAL A 22 -6.02 9.69 -3.99
N TYR A 23 -4.97 8.97 -3.60
CA TYR A 23 -3.64 9.18 -4.16
C TYR A 23 -3.61 8.72 -5.63
N GLN A 24 -3.37 9.64 -6.56
CA GLN A 24 -3.23 9.33 -7.98
C GLN A 24 -1.79 8.89 -8.27
N LEU A 25 -1.55 7.58 -8.28
CA LEU A 25 -0.25 7.01 -8.61
C LEU A 25 -0.13 6.76 -10.12
N PRO A 26 0.95 7.22 -10.78
CA PRO A 26 1.17 6.89 -12.18
C PRO A 26 1.45 5.40 -12.34
N PHE A 27 0.84 4.77 -13.33
CA PHE A 27 1.10 3.37 -13.68
C PHE A 27 1.25 3.17 -15.18
N VAL A 28 1.98 2.13 -15.56
CA VAL A 28 2.11 1.65 -16.94
C VAL A 28 1.77 0.18 -17.01
N ILE A 29 1.14 -0.25 -18.12
CA ILE A 29 0.89 -1.66 -18.39
C ILE A 29 2.00 -2.18 -19.30
N SER A 30 2.70 -3.23 -18.87
CA SER A 30 3.75 -3.87 -19.66
C SER A 30 3.16 -4.62 -20.87
N LYS A 31 4.02 -4.99 -21.83
CA LYS A 31 3.63 -5.85 -22.96
C LYS A 31 3.08 -7.22 -22.53
N SER A 32 3.43 -7.68 -21.34
CA SER A 32 2.94 -8.93 -20.76
C SER A 32 1.66 -8.75 -19.91
N GLY A 33 1.08 -7.54 -19.88
CA GLY A 33 -0.12 -7.22 -19.12
C GLY A 33 0.12 -6.91 -17.63
N ALA A 34 1.37 -6.79 -17.19
CA ALA A 34 1.67 -6.47 -15.79
C ALA A 34 1.49 -4.96 -15.53
N MET A 35 0.78 -4.61 -14.45
CA MET A 35 0.68 -3.23 -13.99
C MET A 35 1.94 -2.86 -13.19
N ILE A 36 2.59 -1.77 -13.60
CA ILE A 36 3.80 -1.24 -12.99
C ILE A 36 3.45 0.15 -12.47
N ILE A 37 3.47 0.32 -11.16
CA ILE A 37 3.39 1.62 -10.50
C ILE A 37 4.76 2.28 -10.66
N THR A 38 4.76 3.50 -11.16
CA THR A 38 5.96 4.31 -11.34
C THR A 38 5.86 5.50 -10.41
N ASP A 39 6.59 5.43 -9.29
CA ASP A 39 6.90 6.62 -8.51
C ASP A 39 8.23 7.19 -9.07
N HIS A 40 8.46 8.48 -8.89
CA HIS A 40 9.46 9.30 -9.59
C HIS A 40 10.89 8.69 -9.67
N GLU A 41 11.25 7.77 -8.78
CA GLU A 41 12.55 7.06 -8.78
C GLU A 41 12.43 5.52 -8.74
N GLU A 42 11.23 4.98 -8.48
CA GLU A 42 11.04 3.56 -8.17
C GLU A 42 9.95 2.91 -9.01
N LYS A 43 10.24 1.73 -9.55
CA LYS A 43 9.27 0.92 -10.29
C LYS A 43 8.85 -0.27 -9.46
N MET A 44 7.57 -0.30 -9.10
CA MET A 44 6.96 -1.39 -8.35
C MET A 44 5.95 -2.11 -9.23
N SER A 45 5.96 -3.43 -9.21
CA SER A 45 4.94 -4.22 -9.90
C SER A 45 4.61 -5.46 -9.11
N LEU A 46 3.31 -5.72 -8.94
CA LEU A 46 2.80 -6.97 -8.36
C LEU A 46 2.23 -7.82 -9.48
N SER A 47 2.78 -9.01 -9.66
CA SER A 47 2.26 -9.99 -10.62
C SER A 47 1.00 -10.68 -10.08
N GLN A 48 0.24 -11.34 -10.97
CA GLN A 48 -0.86 -12.25 -10.59
C GLN A 48 -0.39 -13.37 -9.65
N ASP A 49 0.88 -13.70 -9.78
CA ASP A 49 1.62 -14.63 -8.95
C ASP A 49 2.05 -14.03 -7.61
N LEU A 50 1.57 -12.85 -7.20
CA LEU A 50 1.96 -12.18 -5.95
C LEU A 50 3.48 -11.95 -5.79
N LEU A 51 4.24 -12.02 -6.88
CA LEU A 51 5.64 -11.64 -6.91
C LEU A 51 5.72 -10.11 -7.04
N LEU A 52 6.21 -9.45 -5.99
CA LEU A 52 6.51 -8.02 -6.00
C LEU A 52 7.92 -7.82 -6.55
N THR A 53 8.03 -7.05 -7.63
CA THR A 53 9.32 -6.65 -8.18
C THR A 53 9.50 -5.15 -7.96
N HIS A 54 10.55 -4.80 -7.24
CA HIS A 54 11.01 -3.44 -7.04
C HIS A 54 12.30 -3.24 -7.83
N LYS A 55 12.36 -2.19 -8.64
CA LYS A 55 13.53 -1.88 -9.45
C LYS A 55 13.91 -0.42 -9.22
N ASP A 56 15.14 -0.23 -8.75
CA ASP A 56 15.79 1.07 -8.63
C ASP A 56 16.92 1.19 -9.67
N VAL A 57 17.72 2.25 -9.57
CA VAL A 57 18.84 2.56 -10.49
C VAL A 57 19.98 1.55 -10.38
N SER A 58 20.11 0.86 -9.26
CA SER A 58 21.25 0.03 -8.87
C SER A 58 20.96 -1.48 -8.79
N CYS A 59 19.72 -1.86 -8.49
CA CYS A 59 19.34 -3.23 -8.18
C CYS A 59 17.90 -3.55 -8.59
N THR A 60 17.59 -4.84 -8.63
CA THR A 60 16.22 -5.34 -8.84
C THR A 60 15.92 -6.35 -7.76
N THR A 61 15.04 -5.98 -6.84
CA THR A 61 14.63 -6.80 -5.70
C THR A 61 13.32 -7.51 -6.03
N LYS A 62 13.30 -8.82 -5.83
CA LYS A 62 12.12 -9.68 -6.06
C LYS A 62 11.67 -10.31 -4.76
N ILE A 63 10.41 -10.11 -4.42
CA ILE A 63 9.82 -10.57 -3.16
C ILE A 63 8.62 -11.47 -3.49
N ASP A 64 8.75 -12.76 -3.17
CA ASP A 64 7.70 -13.75 -3.42
C ASP A 64 6.66 -13.76 -2.28
N LEU A 65 5.53 -13.07 -2.45
CA LEU A 65 4.45 -13.02 -1.46
C LEU A 65 3.50 -14.23 -1.53
N LYS A 66 3.74 -15.25 -2.40
CA LYS A 66 2.89 -16.44 -2.48
C LYS A 66 2.91 -17.27 -1.19
N ARG A 67 4.05 -17.28 -0.50
CA ARG A 67 4.28 -18.14 0.66
C ARG A 67 4.70 -17.31 1.86
N PRO A 68 4.08 -17.49 3.03
CA PRO A 68 4.56 -16.88 4.26
C PRO A 68 5.87 -17.53 4.68
N THR A 69 6.78 -16.73 5.22
CA THR A 69 8.02 -17.17 5.85
C THR A 69 7.73 -17.74 7.24
N GLU A 70 8.64 -18.54 7.78
CA GLU A 70 8.51 -19.07 9.15
C GLU A 70 8.40 -17.95 10.20
N ALA A 71 9.10 -16.83 9.99
CA ALA A 71 9.03 -15.66 10.86
C ALA A 71 7.63 -15.03 10.86
N GLU A 72 6.99 -14.89 9.70
CA GLU A 72 5.63 -14.36 9.57
C GLU A 72 4.59 -15.32 10.16
N ILE A 73 4.75 -16.63 9.94
CA ILE A 73 3.90 -17.66 10.55
C ILE A 73 3.97 -17.56 12.08
N LYS A 74 5.18 -17.37 12.63
CA LYS A 74 5.39 -17.23 14.08
C LYS A 74 4.86 -15.90 14.62
N ALA A 75 5.04 -14.80 13.89
CA ALA A 75 4.62 -13.46 14.31
C ALA A 75 3.11 -13.23 14.19
N LYS A 76 2.40 -14.02 13.37
CA LYS A 76 0.98 -13.84 13.03
C LYS A 76 0.65 -12.42 12.54
N SER A 77 1.65 -11.72 11.98
CA SER A 77 1.54 -10.36 11.43
C SER A 77 2.29 -10.27 10.10
N GLY A 78 1.82 -9.39 9.21
CA GLY A 78 2.17 -9.38 7.78
C GLY A 78 3.30 -8.45 7.38
N THR A 79 4.19 -8.05 8.29
CA THR A 79 5.27 -7.10 7.95
C THR A 79 6.50 -7.84 7.44
N ARG A 80 6.71 -7.83 6.13
CA ARG A 80 7.89 -8.42 5.49
C ARG A 80 9.03 -7.40 5.43
N LYS A 81 10.10 -7.65 6.18
CA LYS A 81 11.35 -6.88 6.03
C LYS A 81 12.04 -7.30 4.74
N VAL A 82 12.17 -6.37 3.81
CA VAL A 82 12.94 -6.54 2.59
C VAL A 82 14.30 -5.91 2.84
N PHE A 83 15.37 -6.69 2.77
CA PHE A 83 16.73 -6.17 2.83
C PHE A 83 17.16 -5.83 1.40
N GLN A 84 17.66 -4.61 1.20
CA GLN A 84 18.38 -4.19 -0.01
C GLN A 84 19.77 -4.83 -0.05
#